data_AF-A0A1H6FI60-F1
#
_entry.id   AF-A0A1H6FI60-F1
#
_cell.length_a   1.000
_cell.length_b   1.000
_cell.length_c   1.000
_cell.angle_alpha   90.00
_cell.angle_beta   90.00
_cell.angle_gamma   90.00
#
_symmetry.space_group_name_H-M   'P 1'
#
loop_
_entity.id
_entity.type
_entity.pdbx_description
1 polymer ?
#
loop_
_entity_poly.entity_id
_entity_poly.type
_entity_poly.pdbx_seq_one_letter_code
_entity_poly.pdbx_strand_id
1 'polypeptide(L)'
;MTWLALALGGFGLSKVELALALAVGVVLAAYASYILVPAWASYERLWERLVAAVLTLYMLVSLLAIGAALGLVVVWFYDRWA
;
A
#
# COMPACT_ATOMS: atom_id res chain seq x y z
N MET A 1 -23.76 -23.52 -7.30
CA MET A 1 -23.68 -22.05 -7.22
C MET A 1 -23.48 -21.53 -5.78
N THR A 2 -23.59 -22.38 -4.76
CA THR A 2 -23.45 -22.03 -3.33
C THR A 2 -22.00 -22.08 -2.81
N TRP A 3 -21.11 -22.85 -3.46
CA TRP A 3 -19.71 -23.03 -3.02
C TRP A 3 -18.83 -21.80 -3.20
N LEU A 4 -19.08 -20.99 -4.24
CA LEU A 4 -18.42 -19.69 -4.45
C LEU A 4 -18.86 -18.66 -3.42
N ALA A 5 -20.12 -18.70 -2.98
CA ALA A 5 -20.64 -17.85 -1.92
C ALA A 5 -20.08 -18.23 -0.54
N LEU A 6 -19.76 -19.50 -0.30
CA LEU A 6 -19.09 -19.94 0.94
C LEU A 6 -17.59 -19.58 0.96
N ALA A 7 -16.92 -19.69 -0.19
CA ALA A 7 -15.50 -19.32 -0.31
C ALA A 7 -15.26 -17.80 -0.19
N LEU A 8 -16.22 -16.98 -0.68
CA LEU A 8 -16.18 -15.52 -0.56
C LEU A 8 -16.91 -14.97 0.68
N GLY A 9 -17.79 -15.76 1.30
CA GLY A 9 -18.58 -15.37 2.48
C GLY A 9 -18.09 -15.94 3.81
N GLY A 10 -16.97 -16.66 3.82
CA GLY A 10 -16.42 -17.34 5.01
C GLY A 10 -15.56 -16.48 5.93
N PHE A 11 -15.19 -15.27 5.52
CA PHE A 11 -14.50 -14.31 6.37
C PHE A 11 -15.52 -13.25 6.78
N GLY A 12 -15.76 -13.06 8.08
CA GLY A 12 -16.65 -12.01 8.59
C GLY A 12 -16.14 -10.58 8.36
N LEU A 13 -15.44 -10.34 7.24
CA LEU A 13 -14.84 -9.08 6.85
C LEU A 13 -15.91 -8.17 6.24
N SER A 14 -16.05 -7.00 6.81
CA SER A 14 -16.77 -5.88 6.24
C SER A 14 -16.23 -5.54 4.84
N LYS A 15 -17.08 -4.98 3.99
CA LYS A 15 -16.68 -4.50 2.65
C LYS A 15 -15.49 -3.54 2.72
N VAL A 16 -15.39 -2.78 3.81
CA VAL A 16 -14.29 -1.85 4.07
C VAL A 16 -12.98 -2.59 4.30
N GLU A 17 -12.97 -3.64 5.13
CA GLU A 17 -11.76 -4.46 5.36
C GLU A 17 -11.28 -5.13 4.07
N LEU A 18 -12.21 -5.62 3.25
CA LEU A 18 -11.87 -6.20 1.95
C LEU A 18 -11.26 -5.15 1.02
N ALA A 19 -11.83 -3.95 0.96
CA ALA A 19 -11.31 -2.85 0.15
C ALA A 19 -9.91 -2.42 0.59
N LEU A 20 -9.69 -2.30 1.91
CA LEU A 20 -8.39 -1.96 2.47
C LEU A 20 -7.35 -3.04 2.18
N ALA A 21 -7.70 -4.32 2.33
CA ALA A 21 -6.79 -5.42 2.04
C ALA A 21 -6.35 -5.42 0.56
N LEU A 22 -7.27 -5.20 -0.37
CA LEU A 22 -6.95 -5.11 -1.80
C LEU A 22 -6.10 -3.88 -2.11
N ALA A 23 -6.41 -2.72 -1.52
CA ALA A 23 -5.62 -1.51 -1.70
C ALA A 23 -4.17 -1.69 -1.22
N VAL A 24 -3.99 -2.27 -0.04
CA VAL A 24 -2.65 -2.61 0.49
C VAL A 24 -1.93 -3.57 -0.45
N GLY A 25 -2.60 -4.60 -0.94
CA GLY A 25 -2.03 -5.55 -1.89
C GLY A 25 -1.51 -4.88 -3.16
N VAL A 26 -2.31 -3.97 -3.75
CA VAL A 26 -1.91 -3.21 -4.95
C VAL A 26 -0.71 -2.30 -4.67
N VAL A 27 -0.71 -1.58 -3.55
CA VAL A 27 0.41 -0.70 -3.17
C VAL A 27 1.71 -1.49 -3.00
N LEU A 28 1.67 -2.63 -2.32
CA LEU A 28 2.84 -3.49 -2.13
C LEU A 28 3.33 -4.09 -3.44
N ALA A 29 2.43 -4.53 -4.32
CA ALA A 29 2.78 -5.05 -5.64
C ALA A 29 3.44 -3.96 -6.51
N ALA A 30 2.91 -2.74 -6.48
CA ALA A 30 3.48 -1.61 -7.22
C ALA A 30 4.85 -1.21 -6.65
N TYR A 31 4.99 -1.13 -5.32
CA TYR A 31 6.26 -0.85 -4.65
C TYR A 31 7.35 -1.88 -5.03
N ALA A 32 7.02 -3.17 -4.94
CA ALA A 32 7.96 -4.23 -5.26
C ALA A 32 8.41 -4.17 -6.72
N SER A 33 7.46 -4.05 -7.65
CA SER A 33 7.75 -4.12 -9.09
C SER A 33 8.40 -2.86 -9.66
N TYR A 34 7.92 -1.67 -9.30
CA TYR A 34 8.39 -0.42 -9.89
C TYR A 34 9.54 0.25 -9.14
N ILE A 35 9.71 -0.03 -7.85
CA ILE A 35 10.70 0.67 -7.02
C ILE A 35 11.78 -0.29 -6.54
N LEU A 36 11.40 -1.36 -5.84
CA LEU A 36 12.36 -2.23 -5.16
C LEU A 36 13.17 -3.10 -6.14
N VAL A 37 12.52 -3.74 -7.11
CA VAL A 37 13.18 -4.58 -8.13
C VAL A 37 14.23 -3.80 -8.93
N PRO A 38 13.93 -2.64 -9.55
CA PRO A 38 14.93 -1.90 -10.30
C PRO A 38 16.05 -1.35 -9.40
N ALA A 39 15.71 -0.86 -8.18
CA ALA A 39 16.72 -0.39 -7.24
C ALA A 39 17.72 -1.49 -6.86
N TRP A 40 17.24 -2.72 -6.67
CA TRP A 40 18.12 -3.86 -6.34
C TRP A 40 18.96 -4.31 -7.53
N ALA A 41 18.43 -4.21 -8.75
CA ALA A 41 19.11 -4.59 -9.97
C ALA A 41 20.28 -3.66 -10.34
N SER A 42 20.21 -2.38 -9.97
CA SER A 42 21.23 -1.38 -10.34
C SER A 42 22.57 -1.48 -9.61
N TYR A 43 22.65 -2.16 -8.46
CA TYR A 43 23.86 -2.21 -7.64
C TYR A 43 24.46 -3.62 -7.59
N GLU A 44 25.79 -3.72 -7.72
CA GLU A 44 26.53 -4.98 -7.66
C GLU A 44 26.94 -5.36 -6.23
N ARG A 45 27.25 -4.37 -5.38
CA ARG A 45 27.68 -4.62 -3.99
C ARG A 45 26.47 -4.76 -3.06
N LEU A 46 26.48 -5.81 -2.24
CA LEU A 46 25.39 -6.13 -1.31
C LEU A 46 25.08 -5.00 -0.31
N TRP A 47 26.10 -4.27 0.15
CA TRP A 47 25.90 -3.15 1.07
C TRP A 47 25.18 -1.96 0.42
N GLU A 48 25.44 -1.69 -0.86
CA GLU A 48 24.77 -0.63 -1.61
C GLU A 48 23.30 -0.98 -1.85
N ARG A 49 23.00 -2.26 -2.12
CA ARG A 49 21.62 -2.77 -2.24
C ARG A 49 20.80 -2.58 -0.96
N LEU A 50 21.40 -2.82 0.21
CA LEU A 50 20.72 -2.63 1.49
C LEU A 50 20.36 -1.16 1.73
N VAL A 51 21.30 -0.24 1.49
CA VAL A 51 21.06 1.20 1.65
C VAL A 51 20.01 1.69 0.65
N ALA A 52 20.08 1.24 -0.60
CA ALA A 52 19.08 1.55 -1.61
C ALA A 52 17.68 1.07 -1.19
N ALA A 53 17.55 -0.16 -0.68
CA ALA A 53 16.28 -0.70 -0.19
C ALA A 53 15.71 0.09 1.01
N VAL A 54 16.56 0.59 1.91
CA VAL A 54 16.12 1.49 2.99
C VAL A 54 15.59 2.81 2.42
N LEU A 55 16.25 3.34 1.39
CA LEU A 55 15.83 4.58 0.73
C LEU A 55 14.47 4.41 0.01
N THR A 56 14.20 3.24 -0.58
CA THR A 56 12.90 2.96 -1.20
C THR A 56 11.79 2.85 -0.15
N LEU A 57 12.08 2.32 1.04
CA LEU A 57 11.13 2.33 2.17
C LEU A 57 10.82 3.76 2.64
N TYR A 58 11.82 4.63 2.70
CA TYR A 58 11.61 6.05 3.01
C TYR A 58 10.64 6.71 2.00
N MET A 59 10.80 6.39 0.71
CA MET A 59 9.91 6.89 -0.34
C MET A 59 8.48 6.35 -0.17
N LEU A 60 8.31 5.06 0.12
CA LEU A 60 7.00 4.45 0.39
C LEU A 60 6.30 5.13 1.58
N VAL A 61 7.01 5.31 2.70
CA VAL A 61 6.48 5.96 3.89
C VAL A 61 6.08 7.41 3.59
N SER A 62 6.89 8.13 2.82
CA SER A 62 6.60 9.52 2.45
C SER A 62 5.33 9.62 1.61
N LEU A 63 5.14 8.73 0.62
CA LEU A 63 3.93 8.70 -0.19
C LEU A 63 2.69 8.33 0.62
N LEU A 64 2.81 7.36 1.53
CA LEU A 64 1.71 7.00 2.46
C LEU A 64 1.37 8.17 3.39
N ALA A 65 2.37 8.85 3.94
CA ALA A 65 2.17 9.99 4.83
C ALA A 65 1.45 11.14 4.13
N ILE A 66 1.87 11.48 2.90
CA ILE A 66 1.21 12.51 2.09
C ILE A 66 -0.23 12.09 1.76
N GLY A 67 -0.45 10.85 1.31
CA GLY A 67 -1.78 10.35 1.02
C GLY A 67 -2.72 10.37 2.23
N ALA A 68 -2.23 9.95 3.40
CA ALA A 68 -2.97 10.00 4.65
C ALA A 68 -3.27 11.44 5.08
N ALA A 69 -2.29 12.34 4.99
CA ALA A 69 -2.47 13.75 5.32
C ALA A 69 -3.54 14.39 4.43
N LEU A 70 -3.50 14.16 3.12
CA LEU A 70 -4.50 14.66 2.17
C LEU A 70 -5.89 14.08 2.47
N GLY A 71 -5.98 12.78 2.74
CA GLY A 71 -7.24 12.13 3.12
C GLY A 71 -7.85 12.75 4.38
N LEU A 72 -7.04 12.98 5.41
CA LEU A 72 -7.47 13.62 6.65
C LEU A 72 -7.90 15.07 6.43
N VAL A 73 -7.20 15.83 5.59
CA VAL A 73 -7.58 17.20 5.22
C VAL A 73 -8.96 17.22 4.56
N VAL A 74 -9.24 16.29 3.65
CA VAL A 74 -10.57 16.20 3.00
C VAL A 74 -11.65 15.88 4.03
N VAL A 75 -11.43 14.91 4.91
CA VAL A 75 -12.39 14.56 5.97
C VAL A 75 -12.64 15.76 6.90
N TRP A 76 -11.60 16.46 7.32
CA TRP A 76 -11.71 17.64 8.17
C TRP A 76 -12.48 18.78 7.47
N PHE A 77 -12.28 18.96 6.17
CA PHE A 77 -13.04 19.95 5.40
C PHE A 77 -14.53 19.59 5.38
N TYR A 78 -14.88 18.33 5.08
CA TYR A 78 -16.28 17.91 5.08
C TYR A 78 -16.94 18.07 6.47
N ASP A 79 -16.26 17.67 7.54
CA ASP A 79 -16.78 17.81 8.92
C ASP A 79 -17.06 19.27 9.32
N ARG A 80 -16.27 20.20 8.78
CA ARG A 80 -16.37 21.63 9.14
C ARG A 80 -17.41 22.40 8.33
N TRP A 81 -17.74 21.94 7.12
CA TRP A 81 -18.57 22.69 6.17
C TRP A 81 -19.86 21.97 5.73
N ALA A 82 -20.04 20.68 6.05
CA ALA A 82 -21.28 19.92 5.82
C ALA A 82 -22.15 19.88 7.07
#